data_AF-A0A7S2VLM5-F1
#
_entry.id   AF-A0A7S2VLM5-F1
#
_cell.length_a   1.000
_cell.length_b   1.000
_cell.length_c   1.000
_cell.angle_alpha   90.00
_cell.angle_beta   90.00
_cell.angle_gamma   90.00
#
_symmetry.space_group_name_H-M   'P 1'
#
loop_
_entity.id
_entity.type
_entity.pdbx_description
1 polymer ?
#
loop_
_entity_poly.entity_id
_entity_poly.type
_entity_poly.pdbx_seq_one_letter_code
_entity_poly.pdbx_strand_id
1 'polypeptide(L)'
;MLGILKVIRMTDSDLNMLALGMDLTTLGLNLNSPECLYATFASPWSDTPARKDPEFYLPPCYYMNPPQLKTAHLQKFSLETLFYIFFNMPGDTLQAYAAAELYNRGWKYHRDLKAWFVLQEEEGQPRWVCFDPNT
;
A
#
# COMPACT_ATOMS: atom_id res chain seq x y z
N MET A 1 18.17 30.48 34.24
CA MET A 1 17.52 29.94 33.01
C MET A 1 18.52 29.71 31.85
N LEU A 2 19.79 29.34 32.12
CA LEU A 2 20.83 29.14 31.10
C LEU A 2 20.90 27.69 30.56
N GLY A 3 20.40 26.71 31.33
CA GLY A 3 20.48 25.29 30.98
C GLY A 3 19.65 24.92 29.74
N ILE A 4 18.41 25.39 29.65
CA ILE A 4 17.50 25.07 28.53
C ILE A 4 18.02 25.64 27.20
N LEU A 5 18.58 26.86 27.20
CA LEU A 5 19.17 27.48 26.00
C LEU A 5 20.38 26.71 25.47
N LYS A 6 21.17 26.09 26.35
CA LYS A 6 22.27 25.20 25.95
C LYS A 6 21.74 23.94 25.27
N VAL A 7 20.63 23.40 25.77
CA VAL A 7 19.98 22.21 25.22
C VAL A 7 19.34 22.49 23.86
N ILE A 8 18.66 23.63 23.68
CA ILE A 8 18.08 24.02 22.38
C ILE A 8 19.16 24.23 21.31
N ARG A 9 20.37 24.66 21.71
CA ARG A 9 21.51 24.88 20.82
C ARG A 9 22.44 23.67 20.71
N MET A 10 22.06 22.51 21.25
CA MET A 10 22.86 21.29 21.09
C MET A 10 22.87 20.86 19.62
N THR A 11 23.98 20.25 19.21
CA THR A 11 24.18 19.75 17.83
C THR A 11 23.93 18.25 17.72
N ASP A 12 23.72 17.57 18.85
CA ASP A 12 23.45 16.15 18.91
C ASP A 12 21.98 15.88 18.54
N SER A 13 21.77 15.12 17.48
CA SER A 13 20.45 14.75 16.94
C SER A 13 19.55 14.07 17.97
N ASP A 14 20.10 13.11 18.71
CA ASP A 14 19.30 12.23 19.57
C ASP A 14 18.92 12.95 20.86
N LEU A 15 19.85 13.74 21.41
CA LEU A 15 19.57 14.59 22.56
C LEU A 15 18.63 15.76 22.20
N ASN A 16 18.72 16.28 20.99
CA ASN A 16 17.75 17.25 20.48
C ASN A 16 16.36 16.63 20.31
N MET A 17 16.26 15.39 19.80
CA MET A 17 14.99 14.68 19.71
C MET A 17 14.37 14.47 21.11
N LEU A 18 15.17 14.13 22.12
CA LEU A 18 14.68 13.97 23.49
C LEU A 18 14.22 15.30 24.11
N ALA A 19 14.93 16.40 23.83
CA ALA A 19 14.69 17.68 24.49
C ALA A 19 13.71 18.60 23.76
N LEU A 20 13.72 18.61 22.43
CA LEU A 20 12.85 19.41 21.57
C LEU A 20 11.65 18.60 21.05
N GLY A 21 11.78 17.28 20.99
CA GLY A 21 10.75 16.39 20.45
C GLY A 21 10.82 16.27 18.92
N MET A 22 9.75 15.69 18.38
CA MET A 22 9.51 15.58 16.94
C MET A 22 8.06 15.97 16.64
N ASP A 23 7.79 16.35 15.39
CA ASP A 23 6.42 16.57 14.94
C ASP A 23 5.67 15.24 14.84
N LEU A 24 4.65 15.05 15.67
CA LEU A 24 3.87 13.82 15.70
C LEU A 24 2.92 13.66 14.51
N THR A 25 2.64 14.75 13.78
CA THR A 25 1.77 14.69 12.58
C THR A 25 2.45 13.96 11.42
N THR A 26 3.78 13.81 11.46
CA THR A 26 4.53 13.05 10.45
C THR A 26 4.45 11.53 10.67
N LEU A 27 3.83 11.05 11.75
CA LEU A 27 3.74 9.63 12.10
C LEU A 27 2.62 8.89 11.34
N GLY A 28 1.99 9.51 10.34
CA GLY A 28 0.91 8.87 9.56
C GLY A 28 -0.40 8.67 10.32
N LEU A 29 -0.54 9.29 11.50
CA LEU A 29 -1.75 9.23 12.33
C LEU A 29 -2.57 10.52 12.18
N ASN A 30 -3.89 10.39 12.05
CA ASN A 30 -4.78 11.55 12.03
C ASN A 30 -5.13 12.00 13.45
N LEU A 31 -4.23 12.78 14.09
CA LEU A 31 -4.43 13.30 15.45
C LEU A 31 -5.61 14.28 15.61
N ASN A 32 -6.20 14.72 14.49
CA ASN A 32 -7.40 15.57 14.48
C ASN A 32 -8.70 14.76 14.36
N SER A 33 -8.63 13.43 14.33
CA SER A 33 -9.80 12.56 14.20
C SER A 33 -10.71 12.67 15.45
N PRO A 34 -12.04 12.84 15.28
CA PRO A 34 -12.99 12.74 16.37
C PRO A 34 -13.20 11.29 16.85
N GLU A 35 -12.75 10.29 16.08
CA GLU A 35 -12.83 8.86 16.41
C GLU A 35 -11.54 8.32 17.05
N CYS A 36 -11.65 7.22 17.80
CA CYS A 36 -10.52 6.53 18.42
C CYS A 36 -9.52 5.97 17.39
N LEU A 37 -8.24 6.32 17.56
CA LEU A 37 -7.17 5.92 16.63
C LEU A 37 -6.79 4.44 16.69
N TYR A 38 -7.10 3.74 17.79
CA TYR A 38 -6.70 2.33 17.94
C TYR A 38 -7.31 1.42 16.86
N ALA A 39 -8.48 1.80 16.32
CA ALA A 39 -9.19 1.01 15.31
C ALA A 39 -8.50 1.04 13.94
N THR A 40 -7.64 2.04 13.69
CA THR A 40 -6.85 2.19 12.46
C THR A 40 -5.35 2.18 12.75
N PHE A 41 -4.95 1.80 13.97
CA PHE A 41 -3.55 1.67 14.35
C PHE A 41 -2.98 0.35 13.83
N ALA A 42 -2.20 0.40 12.75
CA ALA A 42 -1.64 -0.81 12.13
C ALA A 42 -0.52 -1.44 12.95
N SER A 43 0.46 -0.64 13.36
CA SER A 43 1.68 -1.09 14.05
C SER A 43 2.49 0.12 14.51
N PRO A 44 3.30 0.00 15.58
CA PRO A 44 4.22 1.06 16.01
C PRO A 44 5.22 1.53 14.94
N TRP A 45 5.45 0.74 13.89
CA TRP A 45 6.39 1.06 12.80
C TRP A 45 5.70 1.28 11.44
N SER A 46 4.37 1.32 11.38
CA SER A 46 3.66 1.54 10.13
C SER A 46 3.40 3.02 9.89
N ASP A 47 3.80 3.51 8.73
CA ASP A 47 3.52 4.89 8.29
C ASP A 47 2.09 5.05 7.73
N THR A 48 1.33 3.95 7.62
CA THR A 48 -0.01 3.92 7.04
C THR A 48 -1.02 3.38 8.04
N PRO A 49 -2.22 4.00 8.15
CA PRO A 49 -3.27 3.45 8.99
C PRO A 49 -3.71 2.07 8.51
N ALA A 50 -4.08 1.20 9.45
CA ALA A 50 -4.70 -0.08 9.13
C ALA A 50 -6.08 0.15 8.51
N ARG A 51 -6.46 -0.75 7.61
CA ARG A 51 -7.87 -0.90 7.26
C ARG A 51 -8.60 -1.39 8.51
N LYS A 52 -9.70 -0.72 8.86
CA LYS A 52 -10.61 -1.16 9.91
C LYS A 52 -11.30 -2.42 9.42
N ASP A 53 -10.77 -3.58 9.81
CA ASP A 53 -11.47 -4.84 9.54
C ASP A 53 -12.76 -4.86 10.37
N PRO A 54 -13.94 -5.08 9.75
CA PRO A 54 -15.17 -5.22 10.51
C PRO A 54 -15.09 -6.45 11.41
N GLU A 55 -15.75 -6.41 12.57
CA GLU A 55 -16.01 -7.63 13.32
C GLU A 55 -16.99 -8.49 12.51
N PHE A 56 -16.55 -9.64 12.01
CA PHE A 56 -17.39 -10.60 11.30
C PHE A 56 -17.29 -11.99 11.94
N TYR A 57 -18.41 -12.71 11.98
CA TYR A 57 -18.43 -14.12 12.32
C TYR A 57 -18.39 -14.94 11.03
N LEU A 58 -17.28 -15.64 10.80
CA LEU A 58 -17.14 -16.53 9.67
C LEU A 58 -17.58 -17.95 10.06
N PRO A 59 -18.55 -18.57 9.35
CA PRO A 59 -18.93 -19.96 9.60
C PRO A 59 -17.75 -20.92 9.48
N PRO A 60 -17.67 -22.01 10.28
CA PRO A 60 -16.57 -22.97 10.26
C PRO A 60 -16.22 -23.54 8.88
N CYS A 61 -17.21 -23.65 7.99
CA CYS A 61 -17.02 -24.19 6.64
C CYS A 61 -16.18 -23.33 5.69
N TYR A 62 -15.95 -22.04 6.01
CA TYR A 62 -15.07 -21.18 5.23
C TYR A 62 -13.60 -21.25 5.68
N TYR A 63 -13.31 -21.85 6.84
CA TYR A 63 -11.94 -22.15 7.27
C TYR A 63 -11.43 -23.41 6.56
N MET A 64 -11.32 -23.32 5.24
CA MET A 64 -10.63 -24.31 4.43
C MET A 64 -9.16 -23.91 4.34
N ASN A 65 -8.25 -24.88 4.41
CA ASN A 65 -6.84 -24.62 4.08
C ASN A 65 -6.68 -24.70 2.56
N PRO A 66 -6.61 -23.56 1.83
CA PRO A 66 -6.37 -23.63 0.41
C PRO A 66 -4.98 -24.22 0.13
N PRO A 67 -4.80 -24.93 -0.99
CA PRO A 67 -3.47 -25.31 -1.42
C PRO A 67 -2.61 -24.06 -1.62
N GLN A 68 -1.32 -24.17 -1.28
CA GLN A 68 -0.38 -23.05 -1.40
C GLN A 68 -0.35 -22.51 -2.84
N LEU A 69 -0.44 -21.19 -2.96
CA LEU A 69 -0.38 -20.53 -4.25
C LEU A 69 1.03 -20.66 -4.84
N LYS A 70 1.14 -21.33 -5.98
CA LYS A 70 2.37 -21.38 -6.77
C LYS A 70 2.39 -20.20 -7.74
N THR A 71 3.53 -19.57 -7.93
CA THR A 71 3.71 -18.44 -8.87
C THR A 71 3.29 -18.79 -10.30
N ALA A 72 3.51 -20.04 -10.72
CA ALA A 72 3.06 -20.56 -12.01
C ALA A 72 1.53 -20.49 -12.22
N HIS A 73 0.73 -20.35 -11.15
CA HIS A 73 -0.72 -20.22 -11.26
C HIS A 73 -1.16 -18.79 -11.62
N LEU A 74 -0.32 -17.77 -11.47
CA LEU A 74 -0.66 -16.38 -11.81
C LEU A 74 -0.98 -16.22 -13.30
N GLN A 75 -0.38 -17.04 -14.17
CA GLN A 75 -0.71 -17.11 -15.59
C GLN A 75 -2.19 -17.46 -15.85
N LYS A 76 -2.85 -18.15 -14.91
CA LYS A 76 -4.26 -18.54 -15.02
C LYS A 76 -5.22 -17.49 -14.48
N PHE A 77 -4.73 -16.44 -13.82
CA PHE A 77 -5.59 -15.41 -13.24
C PHE A 77 -6.10 -14.45 -14.31
N SER A 78 -7.29 -13.90 -14.09
CA SER A 78 -7.85 -12.82 -14.91
C SER A 78 -7.04 -11.53 -14.73
N LEU A 79 -7.21 -10.58 -15.65
CA LEU A 79 -6.58 -9.26 -15.53
C LEU A 79 -7.04 -8.54 -14.25
N GLU A 80 -8.33 -8.59 -13.93
CA GLU A 80 -8.92 -8.00 -12.72
C GLU A 80 -8.23 -8.50 -11.45
N THR A 81 -8.01 -9.82 -11.34
CA THR A 81 -7.31 -10.40 -10.19
C THR A 81 -5.85 -9.95 -10.13
N LEU A 82 -5.15 -9.87 -11.27
CA LEU A 82 -3.77 -9.38 -11.30
C LEU A 82 -3.68 -7.91 -10.88
N PHE A 83 -4.59 -7.05 -11.34
CA PHE A 83 -4.67 -5.66 -10.90
C PHE A 83 -5.01 -5.56 -9.42
N TYR A 84 -5.97 -6.36 -8.94
CA TYR A 84 -6.32 -6.41 -7.52
C TYR A 84 -5.10 -6.75 -6.66
N ILE A 85 -4.34 -7.78 -7.03
CA ILE A 85 -3.10 -8.18 -6.36
C ILE A 85 -2.09 -7.01 -6.36
N PHE A 86 -1.88 -6.37 -7.52
CA PHE A 86 -0.91 -5.29 -7.66
C PHE A 86 -1.22 -4.08 -6.76
N PHE A 87 -2.49 -3.68 -6.66
CA PHE A 87 -2.90 -2.50 -5.88
C PHE A 87 -3.15 -2.78 -4.40
N ASN A 88 -3.54 -4.01 -4.01
CA ASN A 88 -3.88 -4.33 -2.62
C ASN A 88 -2.77 -5.03 -1.83
N MET A 89 -1.67 -5.46 -2.47
CA MET A 89 -0.54 -6.09 -1.78
C MET A 89 0.79 -5.34 -2.00
N PRO A 90 0.88 -4.04 -1.65
CA PRO A 90 2.11 -3.28 -1.82
C PRO A 90 3.26 -3.85 -0.97
N GLY A 91 4.43 -4.02 -1.58
CA GLY A 91 5.62 -4.54 -0.90
C GLY A 91 5.67 -6.07 -0.77
N ASP A 92 4.63 -6.79 -1.19
CA ASP A 92 4.65 -8.25 -1.26
C ASP A 92 5.32 -8.74 -2.56
N THR A 93 5.95 -9.90 -2.51
CA THR A 93 6.46 -10.62 -3.69
C THR A 93 5.39 -10.83 -4.77
N LEU A 94 4.13 -11.05 -4.39
CA LEU A 94 3.01 -11.24 -5.31
C LEU A 94 2.74 -10.00 -6.17
N GLN A 95 3.00 -8.78 -5.66
CA GLN A 95 2.90 -7.57 -6.46
C GLN A 95 3.86 -7.59 -7.64
N ALA A 96 5.11 -8.03 -7.41
CA ALA A 96 6.12 -8.13 -8.47
C ALA A 96 5.75 -9.20 -9.50
N TYR A 97 5.25 -10.36 -9.07
CA TYR A 97 4.81 -11.39 -10.01
C TYR A 97 3.57 -10.97 -10.81
N ALA A 98 2.60 -10.31 -10.18
CA ALA A 98 1.44 -9.78 -10.90
C ALA A 98 1.86 -8.72 -11.93
N ALA A 99 2.78 -7.82 -11.58
CA ALA A 99 3.34 -6.87 -12.52
C ALA A 99 4.03 -7.56 -13.70
N ALA A 100 4.85 -8.58 -13.45
CA ALA A 100 5.52 -9.36 -14.50
C ALA A 100 4.50 -10.02 -15.45
N GLU A 101 3.44 -10.63 -14.92
CA GLU A 101 2.38 -11.23 -15.72
C GLU A 101 1.58 -10.18 -16.53
N LEU A 102 1.32 -9.01 -15.96
CA LEU A 102 0.71 -7.89 -16.70
C LEU A 102 1.61 -7.43 -17.86
N TYR A 103 2.92 -7.31 -17.63
CA TYR A 103 3.89 -7.00 -18.69
C TYR A 103 3.91 -8.06 -19.80
N ASN A 104 3.85 -9.34 -19.45
CA ASN A 104 3.76 -10.45 -20.41
C ASN A 104 2.49 -10.37 -21.27
N ARG A 105 1.41 -9.79 -20.72
CA ARG A 105 0.13 -9.56 -21.41
C ARG A 105 0.05 -8.22 -22.14
N GLY A 106 1.17 -7.52 -22.31
CA GLY A 106 1.26 -6.27 -23.07
C GLY A 106 0.91 -5.01 -22.28
N TRP A 107 0.60 -5.13 -20.99
CA TRP A 107 0.34 -3.96 -20.15
C TRP A 107 1.65 -3.27 -19.74
N LYS A 108 1.60 -1.94 -19.63
CA LYS A 108 2.72 -1.08 -19.24
C LYS A 108 2.31 -0.20 -18.08
N TYR A 109 3.16 -0.09 -17.07
CA TYR A 109 2.90 0.73 -15.90
C TYR A 109 3.51 2.12 -16.04
N HIS A 110 2.71 3.16 -15.86
CA HIS A 110 3.18 4.54 -15.82
C HIS A 110 3.45 4.95 -14.37
N ARG A 111 4.71 5.27 -14.04
CA ARG A 111 5.14 5.53 -12.65
C ARG A 111 4.50 6.78 -12.03
N ASP A 112 4.41 7.88 -12.79
CA ASP A 112 3.87 9.14 -12.24
C ASP A 112 2.34 9.10 -12.08
N LEU A 113 1.62 8.59 -13.10
CA LEU A 113 0.17 8.39 -13.05
C LEU A 113 -0.26 7.23 -12.16
N LYS A 114 0.68 6.36 -11.77
CA LYS A 114 0.45 5.12 -11.00
C LYS A 114 -0.63 4.21 -11.61
N ALA A 115 -0.74 4.21 -12.94
CA ALA A 115 -1.78 3.50 -13.69
C ALA A 115 -1.18 2.54 -14.74
N TRP A 116 -1.96 1.51 -15.09
CA TRP A 116 -1.60 0.53 -16.11
C TRP A 116 -2.29 0.85 -17.44
N PHE A 117 -1.55 0.71 -18.54
CA PHE A 117 -2.01 0.98 -19.91
C PHE A 117 -1.72 -0.19 -20.84
N VAL A 118 -2.58 -0.41 -21.81
CA VAL A 118 -2.38 -1.38 -22.89
C VAL A 118 -2.71 -0.72 -24.22
N LEU A 119 -1.95 -1.07 -25.26
CA LEU A 119 -2.26 -0.64 -26.61
C LEU A 119 -3.30 -1.60 -27.21
N GLN A 120 -4.46 -1.08 -27.59
CA GLN A 120 -5.48 -1.80 -28.33
C GLN A 120 -5.53 -1.28 -29.76
N GLU A 121 -5.66 -2.19 -30.73
CA GLU A 121 -5.92 -1.84 -32.12
C GLU A 121 -7.42 -1.96 -32.35
N GLU A 122 -8.10 -0.82 -32.43
CA GLU A 122 -9.52 -0.73 -32.76
C GLU A 122 -9.62 -0.04 -34.13
N GLU A 123 -10.27 -0.71 -35.09
CA GLU A 123 -10.41 -0.22 -36.48
C GLU A 123 -9.09 0.18 -37.18
N GLY A 124 -7.96 -0.45 -36.80
CA GLY A 124 -6.64 -0.18 -37.40
C GLY A 124 -5.96 1.09 -36.88
N GLN A 125 -6.52 1.76 -35.86
CA GLN A 125 -5.83 2.84 -35.14
C GLN A 125 -5.35 2.36 -33.76
N PRO A 126 -4.08 2.61 -33.40
CA PRO A 126 -3.57 2.27 -32.08
C PRO A 126 -4.13 3.23 -31.03
N ARG A 127 -4.87 2.70 -30.05
CA ARG A 127 -5.43 3.46 -28.93
C ARG A 127 -4.91 2.90 -27.60
N TRP A 128 -4.49 3.79 -26.71
CA TRP A 128 -4.15 3.41 -25.35
C TRP A 128 -5.41 3.32 -24.49
N VAL A 129 -5.55 2.18 -23.80
CA VAL A 129 -6.61 1.93 -22.81
C VAL A 129 -5.97 1.81 -21.45
N CYS A 130 -6.52 2.49 -20.44
CA CYS A 130 -6.06 2.42 -19.06
C CYS A 130 -6.98 1.54 -18.20
N PHE A 131 -6.42 0.95 -17.16
CA PHE A 131 -7.19 0.33 -16.08
C PHE A 131 -7.41 1.37 -14.97
N ASP A 132 -8.67 1.64 -14.62
CA ASP A 132 -9.05 2.50 -13.50
C ASP A 132 -9.42 1.64 -12.28
N PRO A 133 -8.63 1.69 -11.19
CA PRO A 133 -8.89 0.89 -9.99
C PRO A 133 -10.08 1.38 -9.14
N ASN A 134 -10.70 2.51 -9.48
CA ASN A 134 -11.80 3.11 -8.70
C ASN A 134 -13.21 2.93 -9.31
N THR A 135 -13.29 2.34 -10.50
CA THR A 135 -14.57 1.95 -11.15
C THR A 135 -15.00 0.57 -10.73
#